data_AF-A0A7N0UST3-F1
#
_entry.id   AF-A0A7N0UST3-F1
#
_cell.length_a   1.000
_cell.length_b   1.000
_cell.length_c   1.000
_cell.angle_alpha   90.00
_cell.angle_beta   90.00
_cell.angle_gamma   90.00
#
_symmetry.space_group_name_H-M   'P 1'
#
loop_
_entity.id
_entity.type
_entity.pdbx_description
1 polymer ?
#
loop_
_entity_poly.entity_id
_entity_poly.type
_entity_poly.pdbx_seq_one_letter_code
_entity_poly.pdbx_strand_id
1 'polypeptide(L)'
;MSSLASTLFTVGLSAGSLASSFLVSFIDSATKSGGSWVSNDINAAHYDYYYWLLAGLNVVNFAYFLVCCRAYGPYKEPVELLPAEVDKIIDAQDP
;
A
#
# COMPACT_ATOMS: atom_id res chain seq x y z
N MET A 1 7.37 17.69 -10.52
CA MET A 1 7.62 16.42 -11.25
C MET A 1 6.33 15.61 -11.31
N SER A 2 5.38 15.96 -12.19
CA SER A 2 4.04 15.35 -12.21
C SER A 2 4.00 13.97 -12.91
N SER A 3 4.96 13.70 -13.80
CA SER A 3 5.00 12.46 -14.58
C SER A 3 5.29 11.21 -13.73
N LEU A 4 6.17 11.31 -12.73
CA LEU A 4 6.44 10.22 -11.79
C LEU A 4 5.17 9.79 -11.05
N ALA A 5 4.34 10.74 -10.63
CA ALA A 5 3.07 10.43 -9.97
C ALA A 5 2.12 9.66 -10.90
N SER A 6 2.01 10.08 -12.17
CA SER A 6 1.18 9.39 -13.17
C SER A 6 1.69 7.98 -13.49
N THR A 7 3.00 7.78 -13.63
CA THR A 7 3.58 6.45 -13.89
C THR A 7 3.34 5.50 -12.71
N LEU A 8 3.58 5.97 -11.48
CA LEU A 8 3.33 5.18 -10.27
C LEU A 8 1.85 4.83 -10.11
N PHE A 9 0.94 5.75 -10.44
CA PHE A 9 -0.49 5.50 -10.43
C PHE A 9 -0.89 4.39 -11.41
N THR A 10 -0.40 4.43 -12.65
CA THR A 10 -0.68 3.40 -13.66
C THR A 10 -0.09 2.04 -13.27
N VAL A 11 1.12 2.01 -12.71
CA VAL A 11 1.72 0.77 -12.19
C VAL A 11 0.87 0.20 -11.04
N GLY A 12 0.34 1.06 -10.16
CA GLY A 12 -0.61 0.66 -9.12
C GLY A 12 -1.88 0.02 -9.68
N LEU A 13 -2.45 0.59 -10.74
CA LEU A 13 -3.61 0.00 -11.44
C LEU A 13 -3.27 -1.36 -12.05
N SER A 14 -2.11 -1.50 -12.71
CA SER A 14 -1.66 -2.78 -13.27
C SER A 14 -1.44 -3.84 -12.19
N ALA A 15 -0.83 -3.46 -11.06
CA ALA A 15 -0.64 -4.33 -9.91
C ALA A 15 -1.99 -4.79 -9.32
N GLY A 16 -2.98 -3.89 -9.25
CA GLY A 16 -4.35 -4.21 -8.85
C GLY A 16 -5.00 -5.27 -9.76
N SER A 17 -4.84 -5.14 -11.09
CA SER A 17 -5.34 -6.13 -12.06
C SER A 17 -4.67 -7.50 -11.92
N LEU A 18 -3.37 -7.54 -11.64
CA LEU A 18 -2.64 -8.78 -11.34
C LEU A 18 -3.13 -9.40 -10.04
N ALA A 19 -3.34 -8.60 -9.00
CA ALA A 19 -3.87 -9.05 -7.72
C ALA A 19 -5.26 -9.67 -7.87
N SER A 20 -6.17 -9.03 -8.63
CA SER A 20 -7.49 -9.58 -8.95
C SER A 20 -7.40 -10.92 -9.69
N SER A 21 -6.50 -11.04 -10.66
CA SER A 21 -6.29 -12.28 -11.42
C SER A 21 -5.72 -13.40 -10.53
N PHE A 22 -4.81 -13.06 -9.63
CA PHE A 22 -4.28 -13.96 -8.62
C PHE A 22 -5.38 -14.42 -7.65
N LEU A 23 -6.25 -13.51 -7.22
CA LEU A 23 -7.39 -13.79 -6.35
C LEU A 23 -8.34 -14.81 -6.99
N VAL A 24 -8.71 -14.60 -8.26
CA VAL A 24 -9.55 -15.52 -9.03
C VAL A 24 -8.87 -16.88 -9.19
N SER A 25 -7.58 -16.91 -9.52
CA SER A 25 -6.82 -18.16 -9.67
C SER A 25 -6.68 -18.93 -8.35
N PHE A 26 -6.51 -18.21 -7.23
CA PHE A 26 -6.42 -18.80 -5.90
C PHE A 26 -7.77 -19.39 -5.49
N ILE A 27 -8.87 -18.67 -5.73
CA ILE A 27 -10.23 -19.18 -5.52
C ILE A 27 -10.49 -20.41 -6.38
N ASP A 28 -10.11 -20.39 -7.66
CA ASP A 28 -10.24 -21.55 -8.56
C ASP A 28 -9.45 -22.76 -8.04
N SER A 29 -8.21 -22.53 -7.60
CA SER A 29 -7.36 -23.57 -7.01
C SER A 29 -7.87 -24.10 -5.67
N ALA A 30 -8.47 -23.25 -4.84
CA ALA A 30 -9.12 -23.67 -3.60
C ALA A 30 -10.41 -24.47 -3.87
N THR A 31 -11.11 -24.12 -4.95
CA THR A 31 -12.37 -24.76 -5.39
C THR A 31 -12.14 -26.10 -6.07
N LYS A 32 -10.95 -26.34 -6.64
CA LYS A 32 -10.57 -27.60 -7.32
C LYS A 32 -10.76 -28.87 -6.50
N SER A 33 -10.80 -28.78 -5.16
CA SER A 33 -10.97 -29.94 -4.28
C SER A 33 -12.41 -30.15 -3.76
N GLY A 34 -13.36 -29.23 -4.03
CA GLY A 34 -14.59 -29.19 -3.23
C GLY A 34 -15.89 -28.70 -3.89
N GLY A 35 -15.92 -28.51 -5.22
CA GLY A 35 -17.15 -28.11 -5.92
C GLY A 35 -17.36 -26.60 -5.96
N SER A 36 -17.83 -26.13 -7.12
CA SER A 36 -17.95 -24.71 -7.49
C SER A 36 -18.63 -23.85 -6.43
N TRP A 37 -17.93 -22.81 -5.96
CA TRP A 37 -18.42 -21.87 -4.94
C TRP A 37 -19.58 -20.98 -5.43
N VAL A 38 -19.85 -21.00 -6.75
CA VAL A 38 -21.01 -20.37 -7.40
C VAL A 38 -21.96 -21.46 -7.90
N SER A 39 -22.42 -22.35 -7.01
CA SER A 39 -23.58 -23.22 -7.27
C SER A 39 -24.35 -23.58 -6.00
N ASN A 40 -25.54 -22.99 -5.93
CA ASN A 40 -26.82 -23.43 -5.33
C ASN A 40 -26.95 -23.82 -3.85
N ASP A 41 -25.92 -23.76 -3.00
CA ASP A 41 -26.10 -24.06 -1.56
C ASP A 41 -25.44 -23.02 -0.63
N ILE A 42 -26.27 -22.07 -0.18
CA ILE A 42 -25.91 -20.93 0.68
C ILE A 42 -25.57 -21.38 2.10
N ASN A 43 -25.92 -22.62 2.47
CA ASN A 43 -25.76 -23.17 3.82
C ASN A 43 -24.45 -23.97 4.03
N ALA A 44 -23.72 -24.30 2.94
CA ALA A 44 -22.48 -25.08 2.97
C ALA A 44 -21.24 -24.29 2.49
N ALA A 45 -21.45 -23.17 1.79
CA ALA A 45 -20.36 -22.29 1.40
C ALA A 45 -19.87 -21.53 2.64
N HIS A 46 -18.76 -21.97 3.23
CA HIS A 46 -18.04 -21.24 4.28
C HIS A 46 -17.62 -19.87 3.73
N TYR A 47 -18.49 -18.87 3.87
CA TYR A 47 -18.24 -17.48 3.52
C TYR A 47 -17.03 -16.92 4.29
N ASP A 48 -16.70 -17.56 5.41
CA ASP A 48 -15.48 -17.38 6.17
C ASP A 48 -14.22 -17.50 5.32
N TYR A 49 -14.11 -18.42 4.35
CA TYR A 49 -12.88 -18.55 3.56
C TYR A 49 -12.62 -17.34 2.65
N TYR A 50 -13.67 -16.74 2.08
CA TYR A 50 -13.52 -15.51 1.31
C TYR A 50 -13.19 -14.33 2.16
N TYR A 51 -13.84 -14.20 3.33
CA TYR A 51 -13.47 -13.16 4.27
C TYR A 51 -12.06 -13.34 4.81
N TRP A 52 -11.60 -14.58 5.01
CA TRP A 52 -10.24 -14.88 5.44
C TRP A 52 -9.21 -14.52 4.36
N LEU A 53 -9.54 -14.80 3.09
CA LEU A 53 -8.74 -14.37 1.94
C LEU A 53 -8.68 -12.84 1.85
N LEU A 54 -9.83 -12.18 1.92
CA LEU A 54 -9.93 -10.73 1.86
C LEU A 54 -9.21 -10.06 3.04
N ALA A 55 -9.29 -10.65 4.23
CA ALA A 55 -8.55 -10.23 5.41
C ALA A 55 -7.04 -10.39 5.18
N GLY A 56 -6.58 -11.53 4.66
CA GLY A 56 -5.18 -11.75 4.31
C GLY A 56 -4.64 -10.73 3.31
N LEU A 57 -5.42 -10.43 2.25
CA LEU A 57 -5.05 -9.41 1.26
C LEU A 57 -4.92 -8.01 1.90
N ASN A 58 -5.86 -7.65 2.79
CA ASN A 58 -5.80 -6.38 3.52
C ASN A 58 -4.62 -6.32 4.48
N VAL A 59 -4.27 -7.41 5.17
CA VAL A 59 -3.10 -7.47 6.05
C VAL A 59 -1.81 -7.28 5.25
N VAL A 60 -1.68 -7.92 4.09
CA VAL A 60 -0.52 -7.72 3.20
C VAL A 60 -0.45 -6.28 2.71
N ASN A 61 -1.57 -5.68 2.32
CA ASN A 61 -1.63 -4.27 1.93
C ASN A 61 -1.20 -3.33 3.07
N PHE A 62 -1.68 -3.58 4.29
CA PHE A 62 -1.33 -2.80 5.47
C PHE A 62 0.15 -2.95 5.84
N ALA A 63 0.70 -4.18 5.79
CA ALA A 63 2.11 -4.42 6.03
C ALA A 63 2.99 -3.69 4.99
N TYR A 64 2.61 -3.73 3.72
CA TYR A 64 3.28 -2.98 2.67
C TYR A 64 3.26 -1.47 2.94
N PHE A 65 2.10 -0.93 3.31
CA PHE A 65 1.97 0.48 3.71
C PHE A 65 2.92 0.84 4.85
N LEU A 66 3.00 0.02 5.90
CA LEU A 66 3.92 0.24 7.01
C LEU A 66 5.40 0.20 6.59
N VAL A 67 5.78 -0.71 5.69
CA VAL A 67 7.14 -0.75 5.14
C VAL A 67 7.44 0.52 4.35
N CYS A 68 6.51 1.01 3.54
CA CYS A 68 6.65 2.29 2.85
C CYS A 68 6.79 3.46 3.81
N CYS A 69 5.98 3.51 4.88
CA CYS A 69 6.10 4.55 5.91
C CYS A 69 7.47 4.51 6.61
N ARG A 70 7.99 3.32 6.91
CA ARG A 70 9.33 3.16 7.50
C ARG A 70 10.44 3.56 6.52
N ALA A 71 10.30 3.20 5.24
CA ALA A 71 11.28 3.49 4.20
C ALA A 71 11.32 4.97 3.82
N TYR A 72 10.19 5.69 3.89
CA TYR A 72 10.14 7.13 3.63
C TYR A 72 10.91 7.94 4.70
N GLY A 73 11.04 7.41 5.93
CA GLY A 73 11.82 7.99 7.01
C GLY A 73 11.14 9.15 7.73
N PRO A 74 11.59 9.50 8.95
CA PRO A 74 11.06 10.66 9.68
C PRO A 74 11.34 11.94 8.90
N TYR A 75 10.33 12.82 8.82
CA TYR A 75 10.46 14.15 8.25
C TYR A 75 11.53 14.90 9.04
N LYS A 76 12.71 15.09 8.46
CA LYS A 76 13.74 15.95 9.06
C LYS A 76 13.21 17.38 8.97
N GLU A 77 12.82 17.96 10.10
CA GLU A 77 12.53 19.38 10.15
C GLU A 77 13.79 20.15 9.71
N PRO A 78 13.67 21.17 8.85
CA PRO A 78 14.79 22.05 8.51
C PRO A 78 15.07 23.01 9.67
N VAL A 79 15.48 22.49 10.83
CA VAL A 79 15.78 23.30 12.01
C VAL A 79 17.20 23.91 11.96
N GLU A 80 18.09 23.40 11.10
CA GLU A 80 19.50 23.85 11.04
C GLU A 80 19.82 24.91 9.99
N LEU A 81 18.92 25.24 9.05
CA LEU A 81 19.22 26.24 8.01
C LEU A 81 18.81 27.67 8.38
N LEU A 82 17.92 27.85 9.35
CA LEU A 82 17.59 29.17 9.91
C LEU A 82 18.67 29.74 10.85
N PRO A 83 19.29 28.99 11.79
CA PRO A 83 20.26 29.59 12.69
C PRO A 83 21.50 30.12 11.95
N ALA A 84 22.00 29.42 10.93
CA ALA A 84 23.19 29.85 10.19
C ALA A 84 22.97 31.06 9.26
N GLU A 85 21.73 31.32 8.84
CA GLU A 85 21.39 32.53 8.08
C GLU A 85 21.05 33.69 9.02
N VAL A 86 20.37 33.42 10.14
CA VAL A 86 20.07 34.43 11.19
C VAL A 86 21.35 34.94 11.86
N ASP A 87 22.33 34.08 12.16
CA ASP A 87 23.62 34.50 12.75
C ASP A 87 24.38 35.45 11.81
N LYS A 88 24.35 35.18 10.50
CA LYS A 88 24.95 36.06 9.49
C LYS A 88 24.23 37.40 9.36
N ILE A 89 22.91 37.43 9.55
CA ILE A 89 22.14 38.67 9.51
C ILE A 89 22.40 39.49 10.78
N ILE A 90 22.58 38.83 11.92
CA ILE A 90 22.96 39.48 13.19
C ILE A 90 24.37 40.06 13.09
N ASP A 91 25.35 39.30 12.57
CA ASP A 91 26.73 39.76 12.37
C ASP A 91 26.85 40.88 11.33
N ALA A 92 25.97 40.93 10.32
CA ALA A 92 25.95 41.99 9.31
C ALA A 92 25.29 43.29 9.79
N GLN A 93 24.61 43.28 10.94
CA GLN A 93 23.85 44.40 11.50
C GLN A 93 24.59 45.14 12.64
N ASP A 94 25.82 44.73 12.99
CA ASP A 94 26.67 45.41 14.00
C ASP A 94 27.72 46.32 13.31
N PRO A 95 27.68 47.66 13.47
CA PRO A 95 28.69 48.59 12.95
C PRO A 95 29.93 48.76 13.85
#